data_AF-A0A2S9AJS8-F1
#
_entry.id   AF-A0A2S9AJS8-F1
#
_cell.length_a   1.000
_cell.length_b   1.000
_cell.length_c   1.000
_cell.angle_alpha   90.00
_cell.angle_beta   90.00
_cell.angle_gamma   90.00
#
_symmetry.space_group_name_H-M   'P 1'
#
loop_
_entity.id
_entity.type
_entity.pdbx_description
1 polymer ?
#
loop_
_entity_poly.entity_id
_entity_poly.type
_entity_poly.pdbx_seq_one_letter_code
_entity_poly.pdbx_strand_id
1 'polypeptide(L)'
;MAFLWREFWRGAVATWITFNTLFLVVTTVVLTIMSRSLQGIFSILILVAWFQLLFVVAISALATIVGGPLAFGLGRLLRTVSGIRRHLVAFAGLGLVVGGLVIAIVGVWPVIETEEFGTLLSHLTEPYIALPLLGVSAISVAYGWYWTASRALLDVPAPQTATAEAQFAD
;
A
#
# COMPACT_ATOMS: atom_id res chain seq x y z
N MET A 1 17.74 10.65 14.95
CA MET A 1 18.10 9.59 13.97
C MET A 1 17.65 9.98 12.56
N ALA A 2 18.53 9.99 11.56
CA ALA A 2 18.12 10.21 10.17
C ALA A 2 17.47 8.91 9.64
N PHE A 3 16.28 9.02 9.05
CA PHE A 3 15.62 7.90 8.37
C PHE A 3 16.59 7.38 7.30
N LEU A 4 17.08 6.14 7.45
CA LEU A 4 18.12 5.62 6.57
C LEU A 4 17.50 5.19 5.25
N TRP A 5 18.25 5.33 4.15
CA TRP A 5 17.85 4.85 2.82
C TRP A 5 17.45 3.36 2.82
N ARG A 6 18.04 2.57 3.72
CA ARG A 6 17.67 1.16 3.94
C ARG A 6 16.24 0.98 4.48
N GLU A 7 15.77 1.90 5.32
CA GLU A 7 14.42 1.86 5.90
C GLU A 7 13.36 2.24 4.88
N PHE A 8 13.70 3.16 3.96
CA PHE A 8 12.92 3.47 2.78
C PHE A 8 12.68 2.22 1.93
N TRP A 9 13.76 1.55 1.49
CA TRP A 9 13.65 0.37 0.64
C TRP A 9 12.90 -0.76 1.32
N ARG A 10 13.09 -0.96 2.62
CA ARG A 10 12.33 -1.96 3.36
C ARG A 10 10.83 -1.65 3.37
N GLY A 11 10.44 -0.39 3.63
CA GLY A 11 9.04 0.01 3.63
C GLY A 11 8.39 -0.10 2.24
N ALA A 12 9.11 0.32 1.20
CA ALA A 12 8.69 0.22 -0.19
C ALA A 12 8.52 -1.24 -0.64
N VAL A 13 9.54 -2.09 -0.43
CA VAL A 13 9.50 -3.51 -0.79
C VAL A 13 8.41 -4.25 0.00
N ALA A 14 8.29 -3.99 1.31
CA ALA A 14 7.23 -4.61 2.13
C ALA A 14 5.83 -4.21 1.64
N THR A 15 5.62 -2.93 1.32
CA THR A 15 4.36 -2.45 0.72
C THR A 15 4.07 -3.17 -0.59
N TRP A 16 5.05 -3.23 -1.50
CA TRP A 16 4.91 -3.86 -2.81
C TRP A 16 4.60 -5.36 -2.72
N ILE A 17 5.31 -6.09 -1.87
CA ILE A 17 5.05 -7.52 -1.64
C ILE A 17 3.66 -7.71 -1.06
N THR A 18 3.31 -6.95 -0.02
CA THR A 18 2.00 -7.06 0.66
C THR A 18 0.86 -6.74 -0.29
N PHE A 19 1.02 -5.74 -1.16
CA PHE A 19 0.04 -5.39 -2.19
C PHE A 19 -0.17 -6.53 -3.17
N ASN A 20 0.91 -7.07 -3.74
CA ASN A 20 0.81 -8.16 -4.70
C ASN A 20 0.20 -9.42 -4.07
N THR A 21 0.58 -9.77 -2.84
CA THR A 21 0.00 -10.90 -2.13
C THR A 21 -1.49 -10.68 -1.82
N LEU A 22 -1.87 -9.54 -1.27
CA LEU A 22 -3.27 -9.27 -0.93
C LEU A 22 -4.14 -9.17 -2.19
N PHE A 23 -3.66 -8.51 -3.24
CA PHE A 23 -4.36 -8.43 -4.51
C PHE A 23 -4.63 -9.83 -5.07
N LEU A 24 -3.60 -10.68 -5.14
CA LEU A 24 -3.72 -12.04 -5.64
C LEU A 24 -4.72 -12.86 -4.82
N VAL A 25 -4.64 -12.80 -3.49
CA VAL A 25 -5.56 -13.51 -2.60
C VAL A 25 -7.00 -13.03 -2.78
N VAL A 26 -7.23 -11.71 -2.72
CA VAL A 26 -8.58 -11.13 -2.81
C VAL A 26 -9.21 -11.44 -4.15
N THR A 27 -8.50 -11.21 -5.26
CA THR A 27 -9.00 -11.51 -6.61
C THR A 27 -9.28 -13.00 -6.80
N THR A 28 -8.38 -13.87 -6.36
CA THR A 28 -8.58 -15.32 -6.43
C THR A 28 -9.81 -15.75 -5.65
N VAL A 29 -9.97 -15.29 -4.40
CA VAL A 29 -11.11 -15.65 -3.55
C VAL A 29 -12.42 -15.17 -4.17
N VAL A 30 -12.49 -13.91 -4.60
CA VAL A 30 -13.70 -13.34 -5.20
C VAL A 30 -14.11 -14.13 -6.45
N LEU A 31 -13.17 -14.35 -7.37
CA LEU A 31 -13.46 -15.05 -8.63
C LEU A 31 -13.79 -16.53 -8.41
N THR A 32 -13.15 -17.17 -7.42
CA THR A 32 -13.46 -18.55 -7.04
C THR A 32 -14.88 -18.68 -6.48
N ILE A 33 -15.31 -17.75 -5.63
CA ILE A 33 -16.69 -17.71 -5.09
C ILE A 33 -17.72 -17.49 -6.20
N MET A 34 -17.38 -16.67 -7.20
CA MET A 34 -18.26 -16.41 -8.35
C MET A 34 -18.33 -17.58 -9.34
N SER A 35 -17.33 -18.46 -9.32
CA SER A 35 -17.29 -19.61 -10.23
C SER A 35 -18.31 -20.69 -9.83
N ARG A 36 -19.02 -21.21 -10.83
CA ARG A 36 -20.00 -22.31 -10.66
C ARG A 36 -19.42 -23.69 -10.99
N SER A 37 -18.16 -23.77 -11.42
CA SER A 37 -17.53 -25.04 -11.82
C SER A 37 -16.05 -25.12 -11.43
N LEU A 38 -15.56 -26.35 -11.19
CA LEU A 38 -14.15 -26.59 -10.90
C LEU A 38 -13.25 -26.22 -12.09
N GLN A 39 -13.67 -26.53 -13.32
CA GLN A 39 -12.95 -26.12 -14.53
C GLN A 39 -12.81 -24.60 -14.62
N GLY A 40 -13.88 -23.86 -14.29
CA GLY A 40 -13.85 -22.39 -14.24
C GLY A 40 -12.85 -21.87 -13.22
N ILE A 41 -12.74 -22.50 -12.05
CA ILE A 41 -11.77 -22.13 -11.01
C ILE A 41 -10.33 -22.30 -11.52
N PHE A 42 -10.00 -23.42 -12.16
CA PHE A 42 -8.66 -23.64 -12.71
C PHE A 42 -8.30 -22.61 -13.80
N SER A 43 -9.23 -22.32 -14.71
CA SER A 43 -9.02 -21.29 -15.74
C SER A 43 -8.84 -19.90 -15.12
N ILE A 44 -9.63 -19.55 -14.10
CA ILE A 44 -9.51 -18.29 -13.35
C ILE A 44 -8.14 -18.19 -12.69
N LEU A 45 -7.68 -19.23 -12.00
CA LEU A 45 -6.39 -19.21 -11.31
C LEU A 45 -5.22 -18.94 -12.28
N ILE A 46 -5.24 -19.61 -13.44
CA ILE A 46 -4.23 -19.41 -14.48
C ILE A 46 -4.29 -17.97 -15.00
N LEU A 47 -5.48 -17.49 -15.36
CA LEU A 47 -5.67 -16.14 -15.88
C LEU A 47 -5.20 -15.06 -14.88
N VAL A 48 -5.62 -15.17 -13.62
CA VAL A 48 -5.27 -14.24 -12.54
C VAL A 48 -3.76 -14.26 -12.30
N ALA A 49 -3.14 -15.44 -12.25
CA ALA A 49 -1.69 -15.53 -12.04
C ALA A 49 -0.89 -14.87 -13.18
N TRP A 50 -1.30 -15.08 -14.44
CA TRP A 50 -0.67 -14.44 -15.59
C TRP A 50 -0.89 -12.93 -15.60
N PHE A 51 -2.12 -12.47 -15.36
CA PHE A 51 -2.44 -11.04 -15.28
C PHE A 51 -1.66 -10.36 -14.15
N GLN A 52 -1.56 -11.01 -12.99
CA GLN A 52 -0.78 -10.54 -11.85
C GLN A 52 0.68 -10.32 -12.27
N LEU A 53 1.30 -11.34 -12.86
CA LEU A 53 2.72 -11.36 -13.17
C LEU A 53 3.08 -10.36 -14.27
N LEU A 54 2.24 -10.23 -15.30
CA LEU A 54 2.51 -9.38 -16.46
C LEU A 54 2.20 -7.90 -16.20
N PHE A 55 1.12 -7.60 -15.49
CA PHE A 55 0.62 -6.22 -15.37
C PHE A 55 0.70 -5.69 -13.94
N VAL A 56 0.11 -6.41 -12.97
CA VAL A 56 -0.05 -5.90 -11.61
C VAL A 56 1.30 -5.71 -10.93
N VAL A 57 2.22 -6.66 -11.08
CA VAL A 57 3.58 -6.58 -10.53
C VAL A 57 4.33 -5.35 -11.06
N ALA A 58 4.25 -5.09 -12.36
CA ALA A 58 4.94 -3.97 -13.02
C ALA A 58 4.33 -2.61 -12.63
N ILE A 59 3.00 -2.47 -12.72
CA ILE A 59 2.30 -1.22 -12.37
C ILE A 59 2.47 -0.91 -10.88
N SER A 60 2.34 -1.91 -10.00
CA SER A 60 2.55 -1.71 -8.56
C SER A 60 3.99 -1.37 -8.20
N ALA A 61 4.99 -1.87 -8.95
CA ALA A 61 6.38 -1.47 -8.78
C ALA A 61 6.57 0.02 -9.11
N LEU A 62 6.02 0.48 -10.24
CA LEU A 62 6.03 1.91 -10.61
C LEU A 62 5.33 2.78 -9.57
N ALA A 63 4.13 2.39 -9.13
CA ALA A 63 3.40 3.08 -8.08
C ALA A 63 4.20 3.13 -6.76
N THR A 64 4.95 2.08 -6.44
CA THR A 64 5.80 2.03 -5.24
C THR A 64 7.02 2.95 -5.39
N ILE A 65 7.63 3.03 -6.57
CA ILE A 65 8.76 3.94 -6.84
C ILE A 65 8.32 5.40 -6.71
N VAL A 66 7.13 5.74 -7.21
CA VAL A 66 6.58 7.11 -7.17
C VAL A 66 5.99 7.46 -5.80
N GLY A 67 5.23 6.55 -5.20
CA GLY A 67 4.57 6.75 -3.91
C GLY A 67 5.48 6.55 -2.70
N GLY A 68 6.56 5.78 -2.84
CA GLY A 68 7.54 5.53 -1.78
C GLY A 68 8.14 6.81 -1.19
N PRO A 69 8.62 7.76 -2.01
CA PRO A 69 9.12 9.05 -1.52
C PRO A 69 8.08 9.85 -0.72
N LEU A 70 6.80 9.79 -1.11
CA LEU A 70 5.71 10.45 -0.38
C LEU A 70 5.50 9.79 0.98
N ALA A 71 5.49 8.46 1.04
CA ALA A 71 5.40 7.71 2.30
C ALA A 71 6.58 8.00 3.23
N PHE A 72 7.77 8.12 2.67
CA PHE A 72 8.98 8.48 3.41
C PHE A 72 8.92 9.90 3.99
N GLY A 73 8.48 10.87 3.18
CA GLY A 73 8.25 12.24 3.63
C GLY A 73 7.21 12.30 4.74
N LEU A 74 6.09 11.59 4.57
CA LEU A 74 5.03 11.48 5.57
C LEU A 74 5.54 10.87 6.88
N GLY A 75 6.31 9.78 6.82
CA GLY A 75 6.94 9.17 7.98
C GLY A 75 7.90 10.10 8.72
N ARG A 76 8.59 11.01 8.01
CA ARG A 76 9.45 12.03 8.61
C ARG A 76 8.64 13.13 9.30
N LEU A 77 7.52 13.55 8.72
CA LEU A 77 6.62 14.56 9.28
C LEU A 77 5.93 14.07 10.57
N LEU A 78 5.56 12.78 10.61
CA LEU A 78 4.84 12.19 11.73
C LEU A 78 5.72 11.88 12.95
N ARG A 79 7.04 12.10 12.88
CA ARG A 79 7.97 11.82 14.00
C ARG A 79 7.63 12.52 15.30
N THR A 80 7.02 13.70 15.23
CA THR A 80 6.62 14.46 16.42
C THR A 80 5.26 14.02 16.97
N VAL A 81 4.54 13.18 16.24
CA VAL A 81 3.20 12.72 16.61
C VAL A 81 3.32 11.45 17.42
N SER A 82 2.89 11.48 18.68
CA SER A 82 2.80 10.27 19.49
C SER A 82 1.66 9.36 19.01
N GLY A 83 1.94 8.06 18.95
CA GLY A 83 0.95 7.00 18.72
C GLY A 83 1.01 6.32 17.35
N ILE A 84 1.11 5.00 17.37
CA ILE A 84 1.18 4.15 16.16
C ILE A 84 -0.11 4.19 15.33
N ARG A 85 -1.28 4.36 15.98
CA ARG A 85 -2.57 4.43 15.28
C ARG A 85 -2.64 5.59 14.29
N ARG A 86 -2.12 6.77 14.66
CA ARG A 86 -2.11 7.95 13.79
C ARG A 86 -1.20 7.75 12.58
N HIS A 87 -0.07 7.08 12.78
CA HIS A 87 0.83 6.70 11.68
C HIS A 87 0.14 5.75 10.70
N LEU A 88 -0.50 4.69 11.22
CA LEU A 88 -1.22 3.72 10.39
C LEU A 88 -2.35 4.37 9.60
N VAL A 89 -3.14 5.26 10.21
CA VAL A 89 -4.20 6.01 9.51
C VAL A 89 -3.62 6.89 8.41
N ALA A 90 -2.50 7.58 8.66
CA ALA A 90 -1.87 8.42 7.66
C ALA A 90 -1.31 7.60 6.47
N PHE A 91 -0.65 6.47 6.75
CA PHE A 91 -0.18 5.56 5.71
C PHE A 91 -1.32 4.88 4.94
N ALA A 92 -2.40 4.49 5.62
CA ALA A 92 -3.60 3.98 4.97
C ALA A 92 -4.22 5.05 4.05
N GLY A 93 -4.33 6.29 4.52
CA GLY A 93 -4.80 7.42 3.72
C GLY A 93 -3.93 7.66 2.49
N LEU A 94 -2.61 7.57 2.62
CA LEU A 94 -1.71 7.64 1.47
C LEU A 94 -1.96 6.49 0.48
N GLY A 95 -2.16 5.25 0.97
CA GLY A 95 -2.50 4.11 0.14
C GLY A 95 -3.83 4.30 -0.61
N LEU A 96 -4.84 4.93 0.01
CA LEU A 96 -6.07 5.32 -0.67
C LEU A 96 -5.82 6.33 -1.78
N VAL A 97 -5.02 7.38 -1.52
CA VAL A 97 -4.70 8.41 -2.53
C VAL A 97 -3.93 7.83 -3.71
N VAL A 98 -2.86 7.06 -3.44
CA VAL A 98 -2.04 6.44 -4.49
C VAL A 98 -2.85 5.40 -5.27
N GLY A 99 -3.61 4.55 -4.56
CA GLY A 99 -4.48 3.55 -5.18
C GLY A 99 -5.55 4.20 -6.07
N GLY A 100 -6.21 5.25 -5.58
CA GLY A 100 -7.21 6.00 -6.34
C GLY A 100 -6.64 6.68 -7.57
N LEU A 101 -5.44 7.26 -7.46
CA LEU A 101 -4.74 7.85 -8.60
C LEU A 101 -4.40 6.79 -9.66
N VAL A 102 -3.90 5.62 -9.25
CA VAL A 102 -3.60 4.52 -10.18
C VAL A 102 -4.88 4.01 -10.85
N ILE A 103 -5.97 3.79 -10.10
CA ILE A 103 -7.26 3.37 -10.65
C ILE A 103 -7.78 4.41 -11.65
N ALA A 104 -7.69 5.70 -11.33
CA ALA A 104 -8.13 6.77 -12.22
C ALA A 104 -7.29 6.82 -13.51
N ILE A 105 -5.96 6.72 -13.41
CA ILE A 105 -5.07 6.73 -14.59
C ILE A 105 -5.31 5.51 -15.47
N VAL A 106 -5.35 4.31 -14.88
CA VAL A 106 -5.53 3.06 -15.61
C VAL A 106 -6.94 2.96 -16.20
N GLY A 107 -7.96 3.41 -15.46
CA GLY A 107 -9.36 3.37 -15.88
C GLY A 107 -9.73 4.37 -16.97
N VAL A 108 -8.96 5.45 -17.13
CA VAL A 108 -9.14 6.48 -18.17
C VAL A 108 -8.15 6.29 -19.33
N TRP A 109 -7.21 5.35 -19.23
CA TRP A 109 -6.23 5.08 -20.29
C TRP A 109 -6.97 4.72 -21.59
N PRO A 110 -6.76 5.46 -22.69
CA PRO A 110 -7.60 5.35 -23.87
C PRO A 110 -7.54 3.93 -24.45
N VAL A 111 -8.73 3.33 -24.62
CA VAL A 111 -9.03 2.01 -25.22
C VAL A 111 -8.61 1.90 -26.70
N ILE A 112 -7.91 2.91 -27.23
CA ILE A 112 -7.73 3.17 -28.66
C ILE A 112 -6.95 2.05 -29.39
N GLU A 113 -6.27 1.14 -28.68
CA GLU A 113 -5.48 0.08 -29.33
C GLU A 113 -5.78 -1.37 -28.88
N THR A 114 -6.70 -1.61 -27.92
CA THR A 114 -6.84 -2.98 -27.35
C THR A 114 -8.26 -3.51 -27.17
N GLU A 115 -9.28 -2.87 -27.77
CA GLU A 115 -10.73 -3.22 -27.76
C GLU A 115 -11.23 -4.05 -26.56
N GLU A 116 -10.99 -5.36 -26.51
CA GLU A 116 -11.37 -6.23 -25.38
C GLU A 116 -10.66 -5.91 -24.05
N PHE A 117 -9.35 -5.64 -24.07
CA PHE A 117 -8.58 -5.38 -22.85
C PHE A 117 -8.86 -4.00 -22.26
N GLY A 118 -9.03 -2.99 -23.12
CA GLY A 118 -9.42 -1.65 -22.68
C GLY A 118 -10.81 -1.62 -22.04
N THR A 119 -11.74 -2.45 -22.54
CA THR A 119 -13.07 -2.61 -21.93
C THR A 119 -12.96 -3.20 -20.51
N LEU A 120 -12.13 -4.23 -20.30
CA LEU A 120 -11.86 -4.79 -18.97
C LEU A 120 -11.27 -3.76 -17.99
N LEU A 121 -10.35 -2.91 -18.45
CA LEU A 121 -9.74 -1.87 -17.62
C LEU A 121 -10.72 -0.77 -17.23
N SER A 122 -11.69 -0.44 -18.09
CA SER A 122 -12.70 0.57 -17.79
C SER A 122 -13.56 0.18 -16.57
N HIS A 123 -13.81 -1.12 -16.38
CA HIS A 123 -14.53 -1.66 -15.23
C HIS A 123 -13.77 -1.51 -13.90
N LEU A 124 -12.46 -1.21 -13.91
CA LEU A 124 -11.70 -0.96 -12.67
C LEU A 124 -12.21 0.26 -11.90
N THR A 125 -12.88 1.19 -12.58
CA THR A 125 -13.50 2.37 -11.96
C THR A 125 -14.83 2.06 -11.30
N GLU A 126 -15.42 0.88 -11.55
CA GLU A 126 -16.70 0.52 -10.97
C GLU A 126 -16.58 0.32 -9.45
N PRO A 127 -17.51 0.87 -8.65
CA PRO A 127 -17.34 0.93 -7.20
C PRO A 127 -17.06 -0.41 -6.53
N TYR A 128 -17.68 -1.49 -7.01
CA TYR A 128 -17.53 -2.83 -6.42
C TYR A 128 -16.17 -3.48 -6.74
N ILE A 129 -15.43 -2.98 -7.74
CA ILE A 129 -14.04 -3.38 -8.02
C ILE A 129 -13.07 -2.38 -7.37
N ALA A 130 -13.33 -1.09 -7.53
CA ALA A 130 -12.46 -0.03 -7.03
C ALA A 130 -12.32 -0.06 -5.49
N LEU A 131 -13.43 -0.24 -4.74
CA LEU A 131 -13.40 -0.18 -3.28
C LEU A 131 -12.54 -1.29 -2.64
N PRO A 132 -12.67 -2.58 -3.02
CA PRO A 132 -11.76 -3.61 -2.55
C PRO A 132 -10.29 -3.32 -2.87
N LEU A 133 -10.00 -2.83 -4.08
CA LEU A 133 -8.63 -2.50 -4.50
C LEU A 133 -8.04 -1.33 -3.70
N LEU A 134 -8.84 -0.31 -3.42
CA LEU A 134 -8.47 0.78 -2.52
C LEU A 134 -8.19 0.27 -1.11
N GLY A 135 -9.01 -0.65 -0.60
CA GLY A 135 -8.81 -1.31 0.69
C GLY A 135 -7.49 -2.08 0.74
N VAL A 136 -7.19 -2.87 -0.30
CA VAL A 136 -5.92 -3.59 -0.44
C VAL A 136 -4.75 -2.60 -0.42
N SER A 137 -4.80 -1.53 -1.23
CA SER A 137 -3.76 -0.50 -1.28
C SER A 137 -3.51 0.14 0.10
N ALA A 138 -4.58 0.57 0.78
CA ALA A 138 -4.51 1.17 2.10
C ALA A 138 -3.86 0.25 3.13
N ILE A 139 -4.27 -1.02 3.16
CA ILE A 139 -3.72 -2.02 4.08
C ILE A 139 -2.26 -2.29 3.77
N SER A 140 -1.89 -2.44 2.50
CA SER A 140 -0.52 -2.72 2.09
C SER A 140 0.45 -1.61 2.46
N VAL A 141 0.07 -0.34 2.25
CA VAL A 141 0.91 0.80 2.64
C VAL A 141 1.01 0.91 4.17
N ALA A 142 -0.12 0.78 4.88
CA ALA A 142 -0.11 0.80 6.35
C ALA A 142 0.78 -0.31 6.94
N TYR A 143 0.68 -1.52 6.40
CA TYR A 143 1.46 -2.67 6.84
C TYR A 143 2.94 -2.54 6.46
N GLY A 144 3.25 -2.16 5.22
CA GLY A 144 4.62 -2.01 4.74
C GLY A 144 5.44 -1.00 5.55
N TRP A 145 4.78 0.06 6.05
CA TRP A 145 5.42 1.10 6.85
C TRP A 145 5.27 0.91 8.37
N TYR A 146 4.47 -0.06 8.83
CA TYR A 146 4.22 -0.32 10.26
C TYR A 146 5.50 -0.48 11.07
N TRP A 147 6.42 -1.33 10.59
CA TRP A 147 7.66 -1.60 11.32
C TRP A 147 8.56 -0.37 11.41
N THR A 148 8.58 0.45 10.37
CA THR A 148 9.42 1.65 10.35
C THR A 148 8.82 2.74 11.24
N ALA A 149 7.49 2.85 11.28
CA ALA A 149 6.78 3.74 12.20
C ALA A 149 6.94 3.31 13.67
N SER A 150 6.88 2.00 13.96
CA SER A 150 7.02 1.49 15.32
C SER A 150 8.41 1.75 15.90
N ARG A 151 9.47 1.58 15.09
CA ARG A 151 10.84 1.96 15.50
C ARG A 151 10.98 3.45 15.77
N ALA A 152 10.45 4.29 14.90
CA ALA A 152 10.52 5.74 15.07
C ALA A 152 9.90 6.22 16.39
N LEU A 153 8.89 5.49 16.91
CA LEU A 153 8.27 5.77 18.21
C LEU A 153 9.09 5.28 19.40
N LEU A 154 9.88 4.22 19.26
CA LEU A 154 10.76 3.69 20.30
C LEU A 154 12.02 4.55 20.49
N ASP A 155 12.46 5.22 19.43
CA ASP A 155 13.65 6.08 19.44
C ASP A 155 13.39 7.50 19.99
N VAL A 156 12.17 7.82 20.42
CA VAL A 156 11.85 9.08 21.10
C VAL A 156 12.41 8.98 22.52
N PRO A 157 13.44 9.77 22.89
CA PRO A 157 13.94 9.77 24.26
C PRO A 157 12.79 10.11 25.20
N ALA A 158 12.70 9.41 26.33
CA ALA A 158 11.82 9.83 27.41
C ALA A 158 12.03 11.33 27.64
N PRO A 159 10.97 12.14 27.80
CA PRO A 159 11.13 13.54 28.17
C PRO A 159 12.10 13.54 29.34
N GLN A 160 13.26 14.18 29.18
CA GLN A 160 14.18 14.36 30.29
C GLN A 160 13.37 15.11 31.33
N THR A 161 12.85 14.39 32.31
CA THR A 161 12.22 14.98 33.47
C THR A 161 13.24 15.97 33.99
N ALA A 162 12.79 17.22 34.15
CA ALA A 162 13.53 18.33 34.71
C ALA A 162 13.86 18.07 36.20
N THR A 163 14.46 16.91 36.49
CA THR A 163 14.88 16.45 37.81
C THR A 163 16.36 16.72 38.05
N ALA A 164 17.11 17.18 37.04
CA ALA A 164 18.49 17.63 37.22
C ALA A 164 18.60 19.09 37.72
N GLU A 165 17.57 19.92 37.55
CA GLU A 165 17.58 21.32 38.07
C GLU A 165 17.16 21.43 39.54
N ALA A 166 16.60 20.37 40.13
CA ALA A 166 16.23 20.35 41.55
C ALA A 166 17.32 19.80 42.48
N GLN A 167 18.45 19.31 41.96
CA GLN A 167 19.54 18.73 42.77
C GLN A 167 20.77 19.64 42.94
N PHE A 168 20.76 20.84 42.38
CA PHE A 168 21.84 21.83 42.55
C PHE A 168 21.38 23.13 43.24
N ALA A 169 20.20 23.11 43.88
CA ALA A 169 19.62 24.28 44.52
C ALA A 169 19.73 24.31 46.06
N ASP A 170 20.34 23.31 46.70
CA ASP A 170 20.56 23.26 48.16
C ASP A 170 22.03 23.03 48.54
#